data_AF-A0A2R5GZV5-F1
#
_entry.id   AF-A0A2R5GZV5-F1
#
_cell.length_a   1.000
_cell.length_b   1.000
_cell.length_c   1.000
_cell.angle_alpha   90.00
_cell.angle_beta   90.00
_cell.angle_gamma   90.00
#
_symmetry.space_group_name_H-M   'P 1'
#
loop_
_entity.id
_entity.type
_entity.pdbx_description
1 polymer ?
#
loop_
_entity_poly.entity_id
_entity_poly.type
_entity_poly.pdbx_seq_one_letter_code
_entity_poly.pdbx_strand_id
1 'polypeptide(L)'
;MNRPRNSLVEESSDEEVGLVSEENVVLIADCLYAPSVGATVGLMNRKGPVADCLPYWPQKLGYKIAKVEQSEFVKRGLQEKLFKGRVLFDRSDTIGENLALSAAGIHDLLPVADGDPALEPLSQDVEALPVAFDFRENRTASLPGGFFRTDAAATQWTLEHLVPLSNKHKITYRPPQTKLMPFIVMERTVAVFVSNIAAKCTEYNLAPFKALAELVARRNGLKPFLDLTSSGYWDESVTPLTMYGYSAGMYESTGFCTRDKTMGVAASDIADSLSFLIAVQRAEATVQINTTQTLQQKPPQDGALQFNASKVYVAHVVSDGDNLSLLAKSTDNLEKRRKVCTDPKRTTPCPPRAWTVSGQTQTVAAAIRTMYKIAESVQGADSFILPPSGATYFYPAAAVDKQGLLEHRDHTVEVASNLGIEATIVWDFFFNFLSSQHREYIRSFIGTPIKAVFWSAAPWLLSPNEKTPFVKLGYKSDQVYRDPADPTRGVVLFSELTRWNDISGKDSNNGKGLKIDDMVRLVAQQPAGSLNFIYDISWGINPLIFDKYAAALAAQAPDVELVDHRTLIRLARQKHGLQD
;
A
#
# COMPACT_ATOMS: atom_id res chain seq x y z
N MET A 1 -24.19 1.24 -62.45
CA MET A 1 -25.16 1.32 -61.34
C MET A 1 -24.44 1.91 -60.14
N ASN A 2 -24.70 3.20 -59.88
CA ASN A 2 -24.03 4.02 -58.88
C ASN A 2 -24.67 3.80 -57.50
N ARG A 3 -23.85 3.52 -56.47
CA ARG A 3 -24.23 3.71 -55.07
C ARG A 3 -23.58 4.99 -54.55
N PRO A 4 -24.32 5.87 -53.85
CA PRO A 4 -23.80 7.16 -53.43
C PRO A 4 -22.92 7.03 -52.19
N ARG A 5 -21.79 7.74 -52.21
CA ARG A 5 -20.99 8.09 -51.02
C ARG A 5 -21.72 9.20 -50.29
N ASN A 6 -22.14 8.97 -49.06
CA ASN A 6 -22.47 10.05 -48.12
C ASN A 6 -21.22 10.39 -47.33
N SER A 7 -20.62 11.54 -47.69
CA SER A 7 -19.60 12.25 -46.93
C SER A 7 -20.28 13.30 -46.07
N LEU A 8 -20.34 13.08 -44.76
CA LEU A 8 -20.50 14.12 -43.75
C LEU A 8 -19.57 13.77 -42.60
N VAL A 9 -18.32 14.18 -42.72
CA VAL A 9 -17.43 14.39 -41.58
C VAL A 9 -17.49 15.89 -41.34
N GLU A 10 -18.31 16.31 -40.37
CA GLU A 10 -18.15 17.63 -39.78
C GLU A 10 -16.88 17.57 -38.93
N GLU A 11 -15.83 18.23 -39.41
CA GLU A 11 -14.67 18.58 -38.58
C GLU A 11 -15.16 19.58 -37.52
N SER A 12 -15.46 19.10 -36.31
CA SER A 12 -15.49 19.97 -35.15
C SER A 12 -14.04 20.30 -34.81
N SER A 13 -13.63 21.52 -35.11
CA SER A 13 -12.41 22.10 -34.57
C SER A 13 -12.57 22.23 -33.05
N ASP A 14 -12.17 21.18 -32.33
CA ASP A 14 -11.90 21.27 -30.91
C ASP A 14 -10.71 22.22 -30.75
N GLU A 15 -11.00 23.49 -30.46
CA GLU A 15 -10.03 24.36 -29.82
C GLU A 15 -9.67 23.71 -28.48
N GLU A 16 -8.53 23.00 -28.46
CA GLU A 16 -7.82 22.68 -27.23
C GLU A 16 -7.51 24.00 -26.53
N VAL A 17 -8.39 24.43 -25.62
CA VAL A 17 -8.07 25.42 -24.60
C VAL A 17 -7.02 24.78 -23.70
N GLY A 18 -5.77 24.96 -24.11
CA GLY A 18 -4.59 24.35 -23.51
C GLY A 18 -4.53 24.64 -22.03
N LEU A 19 -4.50 23.57 -21.23
CA LEU A 19 -3.99 23.56 -19.88
C LEU A 19 -2.49 23.87 -19.91
N VAL A 20 -2.13 25.12 -20.15
CA VAL A 20 -0.82 25.61 -19.75
C VAL A 20 -1.02 26.25 -18.39
N SER A 21 -1.07 25.41 -17.34
CA SER A 21 -0.62 25.94 -16.06
C SER A 21 0.79 26.49 -16.30
N GLU A 22 1.11 27.65 -15.73
CA GLU A 22 2.51 28.06 -15.64
C GLU A 22 3.31 26.82 -15.21
N GLU A 23 4.31 26.42 -16.02
CA GLU A 23 4.93 25.11 -15.91
C GLU A 23 5.20 24.77 -14.43
N ASN A 24 4.54 23.71 -13.93
CA ASN A 24 4.65 23.16 -12.58
C ASN A 24 3.86 23.85 -11.44
N VAL A 25 2.74 24.55 -11.70
CA VAL A 25 1.80 24.96 -10.62
C VAL A 25 0.74 23.88 -10.36
N VAL A 26 0.61 23.47 -9.09
CA VAL A 26 -0.44 22.57 -8.57
C VAL A 26 -1.42 23.37 -7.72
N LEU A 27 -2.69 23.21 -8.02
CA LEU A 27 -3.78 23.80 -7.25
C LEU A 27 -4.06 22.97 -6.00
N ILE A 28 -4.14 23.61 -4.85
CA ILE A 28 -4.46 22.96 -3.57
C ILE A 28 -5.79 23.50 -3.06
N ALA A 29 -6.76 22.60 -2.93
CA ALA A 29 -8.05 22.88 -2.32
C ALA A 29 -8.30 21.85 -1.21
N ASP A 30 -8.78 22.29 -0.05
CA ASP A 30 -9.06 21.38 1.05
C ASP A 30 -10.21 20.45 0.66
N CYS A 31 -9.96 19.14 0.59
CA CYS A 31 -11.01 18.16 0.27
C CYS A 31 -11.76 17.68 1.51
N LEU A 32 -11.35 18.12 2.70
CA LEU A 32 -12.03 17.77 3.93
C LEU A 32 -13.49 18.22 3.83
N TYR A 33 -14.40 17.26 4.05
CA TYR A 33 -15.84 17.50 4.10
C TYR A 33 -16.52 17.95 2.80
N ALA A 34 -15.83 17.89 1.65
CA ALA A 34 -16.36 18.32 0.35
C ALA A 34 -16.10 17.27 -0.75
N PRO A 35 -16.99 16.27 -0.92
CA PRO A 35 -16.86 15.24 -1.97
C PRO A 35 -16.80 15.83 -3.38
N SER A 36 -17.47 16.96 -3.61
CA SER A 36 -17.40 17.71 -4.87
C SER A 36 -15.98 18.17 -5.21
N VAL A 37 -15.23 18.70 -4.23
CA VAL A 37 -13.83 19.11 -4.39
C VAL A 37 -12.96 17.88 -4.67
N GLY A 38 -13.11 16.80 -3.89
CA GLY A 38 -12.36 15.56 -4.09
C GLY A 38 -12.56 14.95 -5.48
N ALA A 39 -13.79 14.97 -5.99
CA ALA A 39 -14.10 14.52 -7.35
C ALA A 39 -13.49 15.45 -8.42
N THR A 40 -13.54 16.76 -8.21
CA THR A 40 -12.90 17.74 -9.09
C THR A 40 -11.40 17.48 -9.19
N VAL A 41 -10.71 17.28 -8.05
CA VAL A 41 -9.27 16.92 -8.01
C VAL A 41 -9.01 15.64 -8.80
N GLY A 42 -9.83 14.60 -8.59
CA GLY A 42 -9.69 13.31 -9.28
C GLY A 42 -9.85 13.43 -10.80
N LEU A 43 -10.85 14.18 -11.28
CA LEU A 43 -11.06 14.39 -12.72
C LEU A 43 -9.97 15.25 -13.35
N MET A 44 -9.53 16.31 -12.67
CA MET A 44 -8.39 17.12 -13.11
C MET A 44 -7.11 16.28 -13.24
N ASN A 45 -6.84 15.41 -12.26
CA ASN A 45 -5.65 14.57 -12.26
C ASN A 45 -5.62 13.47 -13.35
N ARG A 46 -6.73 13.23 -14.07
CA ARG A 46 -6.71 12.40 -15.28
C ARG A 46 -5.99 13.08 -16.45
N LYS A 47 -5.97 14.41 -16.48
CA LYS A 47 -5.31 15.20 -17.53
C LYS A 47 -3.83 15.48 -17.21
N GLY A 48 -3.41 15.32 -15.96
CA GLY A 48 -2.03 15.55 -15.51
C GLY A 48 -1.99 15.94 -14.02
N PRO A 49 -0.80 16.05 -13.40
CA PRO A 49 -0.64 16.35 -11.98
C PRO A 49 -0.91 17.84 -11.68
N VAL A 50 -2.16 18.28 -11.81
CA VAL A 50 -2.52 19.71 -11.75
C VAL A 50 -3.21 20.10 -10.43
N ALA A 51 -3.68 19.13 -9.65
CA ALA A 51 -4.39 19.40 -8.40
C ALA A 51 -4.08 18.38 -7.30
N ASP A 52 -4.22 18.80 -6.05
CA ASP A 52 -4.19 17.90 -4.90
C ASP A 52 -5.00 18.47 -3.72
N CYS A 53 -5.36 17.61 -2.78
CA CYS A 53 -6.04 18.00 -1.55
C CYS A 53 -5.06 18.54 -0.50
N LEU A 54 -3.81 18.08 -0.54
CA LEU A 54 -2.78 18.43 0.42
C LEU A 54 -1.49 18.89 -0.28
N PRO A 55 -0.76 19.83 0.33
CA PRO A 55 0.44 20.38 -0.31
C PRO A 55 1.67 19.47 -0.23
N TYR A 56 1.64 18.39 0.57
CA TYR A 56 2.82 17.62 0.95
C TYR A 56 3.60 17.09 -0.26
N TRP A 57 2.95 16.25 -1.09
CA TRP A 57 3.61 15.62 -2.23
C TRP A 57 3.97 16.61 -3.34
N PRO A 58 3.10 17.56 -3.73
CA PRO A 58 3.47 18.62 -4.66
C PRO A 58 4.73 19.39 -4.20
N GLN A 59 4.80 19.82 -2.93
CA GLN A 59 6.00 20.46 -2.37
C GLN A 59 7.23 19.54 -2.41
N LYS A 60 7.07 18.28 -1.98
CA LYS A 60 8.17 17.32 -1.89
C LYS A 60 8.77 17.02 -3.27
N LEU A 61 7.94 17.05 -4.31
CA LEU A 61 8.34 16.83 -5.71
C LEU A 61 8.75 18.12 -6.43
N GLY A 62 8.73 19.28 -5.76
CA GLY A 62 9.23 20.55 -6.30
C GLY A 62 8.21 21.36 -7.12
N TYR A 63 6.93 21.02 -7.07
CA TYR A 63 5.88 21.80 -7.71
C TYR A 63 5.62 23.10 -6.94
N LYS A 64 5.29 24.17 -7.68
CA LYS A 64 4.73 25.39 -7.10
C LYS A 64 3.29 25.11 -6.66
N ILE A 65 2.86 25.76 -5.59
CA ILE A 65 1.52 25.57 -5.03
C ILE A 65 0.74 26.87 -5.10
N ALA A 66 -0.48 26.79 -5.63
CA ALA A 66 -1.49 27.83 -5.51
C ALA A 66 -2.66 27.29 -4.67
N LYS A 67 -2.92 27.90 -3.51
CA LYS A 67 -4.09 27.55 -2.71
C LYS A 67 -5.34 28.20 -3.31
N VAL A 68 -6.42 27.45 -3.38
CA VAL A 68 -7.70 27.88 -3.96
C VAL A 68 -8.81 27.56 -2.97
N GLU A 69 -9.78 28.47 -2.83
CA GLU A 69 -11.00 28.23 -2.07
C GLU A 69 -11.80 27.08 -2.69
N GLN A 70 -12.49 26.29 -1.86
CA GLN A 70 -13.21 25.08 -2.31
C GLN A 70 -14.21 25.38 -3.43
N SER A 71 -15.01 26.45 -3.29
CA SER A 71 -16.01 26.85 -4.29
C SER A 71 -15.36 27.31 -5.59
N GLU A 72 -14.32 28.14 -5.53
CA GLU A 72 -13.61 28.58 -6.74
C GLU A 72 -12.96 27.39 -7.47
N PHE A 73 -12.51 26.39 -6.72
CA PHE A 73 -11.95 25.17 -7.29
C PHE A 73 -12.99 24.35 -8.06
N VAL A 74 -14.19 24.14 -7.49
CA VAL A 74 -15.29 23.43 -8.18
C VAL A 74 -15.80 24.24 -9.37
N LYS A 75 -15.92 25.57 -9.24
CA LYS A 75 -16.30 26.48 -10.32
C LYS A 75 -15.38 26.35 -11.52
N ARG A 76 -14.07 26.25 -11.29
CA ARG A 76 -13.10 25.98 -12.36
C ARG A 76 -13.39 24.64 -13.05
N GLY A 77 -13.70 23.60 -12.29
CA GLY A 77 -14.12 22.31 -12.87
C GLY A 77 -15.37 22.39 -13.75
N LEU A 78 -16.35 23.21 -13.35
CA LEU A 78 -17.55 23.49 -14.16
C LEU A 78 -17.19 24.23 -15.45
N GLN A 79 -16.36 25.27 -15.36
CA GLN A 79 -15.89 26.06 -16.52
C GLN A 79 -15.09 25.22 -17.50
N GLU A 80 -14.25 24.30 -17.00
CA GLU A 80 -13.48 23.34 -17.80
C GLU A 80 -14.32 22.16 -18.31
N LYS A 81 -15.64 22.17 -18.09
CA LYS A 81 -16.60 21.14 -18.51
C LYS A 81 -16.17 19.73 -18.07
N LEU A 82 -15.63 19.61 -16.86
CA LEU A 82 -15.24 18.30 -16.30
C LEU A 82 -16.45 17.42 -16.01
N PHE A 83 -17.63 18.01 -15.83
CA PHE A 83 -18.85 17.31 -15.41
C PHE A 83 -19.86 17.19 -16.54
N LYS A 84 -20.34 15.97 -16.79
CA LYS A 84 -21.43 15.66 -17.73
C LYS A 84 -22.82 15.76 -17.09
N GLY A 85 -22.87 15.86 -15.77
CA GLY A 85 -24.08 15.89 -14.96
C GLY A 85 -23.73 15.87 -13.47
N ARG A 86 -24.74 15.64 -12.64
CA ARG A 86 -24.58 15.53 -11.19
C ARG A 86 -25.20 14.26 -10.63
N VAL A 87 -24.65 13.80 -9.51
CA VAL A 87 -25.18 12.70 -8.71
C VAL A 87 -25.49 13.21 -7.30
N LEU A 88 -26.73 13.02 -6.87
CA LEU A 88 -27.24 13.52 -5.60
C LEU A 88 -27.16 12.43 -4.53
N PHE A 89 -26.76 12.77 -3.31
CA PHE A 89 -26.73 11.83 -2.19
C PHE A 89 -26.86 12.54 -0.84
N ASP A 90 -27.29 11.81 0.19
CA ASP A 90 -27.34 12.30 1.56
C ASP A 90 -25.97 12.11 2.20
N ARG A 91 -25.40 13.18 2.75
CA ARG A 91 -24.08 13.13 3.38
C ARG A 91 -24.01 12.23 4.62
N SER A 92 -25.15 12.00 5.27
CA SER A 92 -25.25 11.07 6.41
C SER A 92 -25.29 9.60 5.96
N ASP A 93 -25.52 9.34 4.68
CA ASP A 93 -25.53 8.01 4.09
C ASP A 93 -24.17 7.66 3.46
N THR A 94 -23.35 6.94 4.23
CA THR A 94 -22.07 6.42 3.77
C THR A 94 -22.16 5.52 2.53
N ILE A 95 -23.26 4.78 2.35
CA ILE A 95 -23.42 3.93 1.17
C ILE A 95 -23.71 4.82 -0.05
N GLY A 96 -24.64 5.77 0.09
CA GLY A 96 -24.94 6.78 -0.92
C GLY A 96 -23.70 7.57 -1.37
N GLU A 97 -22.84 7.98 -0.43
CA GLU A 97 -21.58 8.66 -0.73
C GLU A 97 -20.62 7.80 -1.58
N ASN A 98 -20.46 6.51 -1.25
CA ASN A 98 -19.62 5.60 -2.02
C ASN A 98 -20.14 5.39 -3.45
N LEU A 99 -21.46 5.23 -3.60
CA LEU A 99 -22.10 5.12 -4.91
C LEU A 99 -21.92 6.40 -5.72
N ALA A 100 -22.12 7.56 -5.09
CA ALA A 100 -21.95 8.87 -5.71
C ALA A 100 -20.51 9.08 -6.21
N LEU A 101 -19.50 8.75 -5.40
CA LEU A 101 -18.09 8.88 -5.80
C LEU A 101 -17.70 7.91 -6.92
N SER A 102 -18.21 6.68 -6.88
CA SER A 102 -17.99 5.71 -7.95
C SER A 102 -18.62 6.19 -9.26
N ALA A 103 -19.87 6.69 -9.20
CA ALA A 103 -20.56 7.26 -10.34
C ALA A 103 -19.87 8.53 -10.87
N ALA A 104 -19.38 9.40 -9.97
CA ALA A 104 -18.59 10.58 -10.30
C ALA A 104 -17.34 10.23 -11.11
N GLY A 105 -16.60 9.19 -10.68
CA GLY A 105 -15.49 8.66 -11.46
C GLY A 105 -15.95 8.11 -12.81
N ILE A 106 -16.85 7.15 -12.82
CA ILE A 106 -17.18 6.38 -14.02
C ILE A 106 -17.86 7.22 -15.11
N HIS A 107 -18.73 8.14 -14.72
CA HIS A 107 -19.57 8.92 -15.62
C HIS A 107 -19.17 10.40 -15.73
N ASP A 108 -18.07 10.80 -15.09
CA ASP A 108 -17.62 12.20 -15.03
C ASP A 108 -18.72 13.11 -14.45
N LEU A 109 -19.25 12.76 -13.29
CA LEU A 109 -20.34 13.49 -12.62
C LEU A 109 -19.83 14.29 -11.43
N LEU A 110 -20.51 15.39 -11.12
CA LEU A 110 -20.31 16.13 -9.88
C LEU A 110 -21.10 15.46 -8.75
N PRO A 111 -20.45 14.94 -7.68
CA PRO A 111 -21.17 14.48 -6.51
C PRO A 111 -21.65 15.68 -5.70
N VAL A 112 -22.96 15.74 -5.46
CA VAL A 112 -23.65 16.82 -4.76
C VAL A 112 -24.27 16.26 -3.48
N ALA A 113 -23.62 16.55 -2.36
CA ALA A 113 -24.11 16.19 -1.04
C ALA A 113 -25.02 17.29 -0.49
N ASP A 114 -26.06 16.93 0.25
CA ASP A 114 -26.83 17.91 1.01
C ASP A 114 -25.90 18.67 1.99
N GLY A 115 -25.86 20.00 1.88
CA GLY A 115 -25.01 20.86 2.70
C GLY A 115 -23.51 20.80 2.38
N ASP A 116 -23.12 20.49 1.14
CA ASP A 116 -21.73 20.65 0.69
C ASP A 116 -21.36 22.15 0.60
N PRO A 117 -20.47 22.67 1.46
CA PRO A 117 -20.16 24.10 1.52
C PRO A 117 -19.47 24.61 0.25
N ALA A 118 -18.80 23.74 -0.51
CA ALA A 118 -18.16 24.12 -1.76
C ALA A 118 -19.19 24.48 -2.85
N LEU A 119 -20.41 23.97 -2.74
CA LEU A 119 -21.46 24.11 -3.75
C LEU A 119 -22.47 25.22 -3.45
N GLU A 120 -22.59 25.67 -2.19
CA GLU A 120 -23.54 26.72 -1.80
C GLU A 120 -23.42 27.99 -2.65
N PRO A 121 -22.20 28.54 -2.91
CA PRO A 121 -22.04 29.71 -3.77
C PRO A 121 -22.28 29.43 -5.26
N LEU A 122 -22.39 28.16 -5.67
CA LEU A 122 -22.49 27.71 -7.05
C LEU A 122 -23.85 27.07 -7.37
N SER A 123 -24.84 27.22 -6.49
CA SER A 123 -26.13 26.53 -6.59
C SER A 123 -26.78 26.61 -7.97
N GLN A 124 -26.79 27.79 -8.60
CA GLN A 124 -27.35 27.98 -9.94
C GLN A 124 -26.60 27.19 -11.03
N ASP A 125 -25.26 27.26 -11.02
CA ASP A 125 -24.42 26.54 -11.99
C ASP A 125 -24.54 25.02 -11.81
N VAL A 126 -24.60 24.55 -10.56
CA VAL A 126 -24.80 23.14 -10.21
C VAL A 126 -26.21 22.67 -10.59
N GLU A 127 -27.23 23.52 -10.42
CA GLU A 127 -28.62 23.20 -10.79
C GLU A 127 -28.82 23.05 -12.30
N ALA A 128 -28.03 23.75 -13.10
CA ALA A 128 -28.03 23.62 -14.55
C ALA A 128 -27.51 22.25 -15.03
N LEU A 129 -26.75 21.51 -14.20
CA LEU A 129 -26.31 20.17 -14.56
C LEU A 129 -27.46 19.15 -14.48
N PRO A 130 -27.63 18.27 -15.49
CA PRO A 130 -28.64 17.23 -15.44
C PRO A 130 -28.37 16.27 -14.28
N VAL A 131 -29.43 15.89 -13.57
CA VAL A 131 -29.36 14.84 -12.53
C VAL A 131 -29.26 13.50 -13.24
N ALA A 132 -28.08 12.88 -13.18
CA ALA A 132 -27.85 11.56 -13.77
C ALA A 132 -28.31 10.45 -12.83
N PHE A 133 -28.06 10.62 -11.52
CA PHE A 133 -28.46 9.67 -10.48
C PHE A 133 -28.86 10.43 -9.20
N ASP A 134 -29.82 9.89 -8.47
CA ASP A 134 -30.23 10.38 -7.15
C ASP A 134 -30.25 9.22 -6.14
N PHE A 135 -29.26 9.20 -5.25
CA PHE A 135 -29.15 8.19 -4.19
C PHE A 135 -29.81 8.61 -2.87
N ARG A 136 -30.40 9.80 -2.79
CA ARG A 136 -31.11 10.25 -1.58
C ARG A 136 -32.38 9.44 -1.33
N GLU A 137 -32.96 8.86 -2.38
CA GLU A 137 -34.17 8.05 -2.32
C GLU A 137 -33.90 6.59 -1.92
N ASN A 138 -32.66 6.10 -2.06
CA ASN A 138 -32.23 4.76 -1.66
C ASN A 138 -31.85 4.68 -0.18
N ARG A 139 -32.58 5.39 0.70
CA ARG A 139 -32.31 5.37 2.15
C ARG A 139 -32.39 3.94 2.66
N THR A 140 -31.24 3.35 2.98
CA THR A 140 -31.21 2.13 3.78
C THR A 140 -31.89 2.45 5.11
N ALA A 141 -33.03 1.81 5.38
CA ALA A 141 -33.69 1.90 6.68
C ALA A 141 -32.67 1.54 7.76
N SER A 142 -32.32 2.51 8.61
CA SER A 142 -31.45 2.27 9.76
C SER A 142 -32.18 1.30 10.70
N LEU A 143 -31.70 0.06 10.78
CA LEU A 143 -32.18 -0.85 11.81
C LEU A 143 -31.70 -0.35 13.18
N PRO A 144 -32.52 -0.46 14.24
CA PRO A 144 -32.10 -0.17 15.60
C PRO A 144 -30.87 -1.05 15.94
N GLY A 145 -29.71 -0.43 16.13
CA GLY A 145 -28.45 -1.12 16.41
C GLY A 145 -27.26 -0.76 15.50
N GLY A 146 -27.40 0.16 14.54
CA GLY A 146 -26.27 0.63 13.73
C GLY A 146 -25.79 -0.36 12.67
N PHE A 147 -26.61 -1.35 12.33
CA PHE A 147 -26.32 -2.34 11.30
C PHE A 147 -26.71 -1.81 9.92
N PHE A 148 -25.72 -1.45 9.11
CA PHE A 148 -25.91 -1.24 7.68
C PHE A 148 -25.82 -2.60 6.98
N ARG A 149 -26.96 -3.14 6.54
CA ARG A 149 -26.92 -4.13 5.44
C ARG A 149 -26.61 -3.33 4.17
N THR A 150 -25.65 -3.78 3.37
CA THR A 150 -25.61 -3.36 1.97
C THR A 150 -26.96 -3.76 1.38
N ASP A 151 -27.77 -2.78 0.98
CA ASP A 151 -29.02 -3.08 0.30
C ASP A 151 -28.69 -3.94 -0.93
N ALA A 152 -29.43 -5.03 -1.11
CA ALA A 152 -29.32 -5.84 -2.31
C ALA A 152 -29.55 -4.97 -3.55
N ALA A 153 -30.41 -3.95 -3.44
CA ALA A 153 -30.66 -2.97 -4.49
C ALA A 153 -29.44 -2.09 -4.81
N ALA A 154 -28.75 -1.54 -3.80
CA ALA A 154 -27.53 -0.74 -3.99
C ALA A 154 -26.39 -1.58 -4.61
N THR A 155 -26.26 -2.83 -4.15
CA THR A 155 -25.30 -3.79 -4.69
C THR A 155 -25.64 -4.09 -6.15
N GLN A 156 -26.88 -4.46 -6.45
CA GLN A 156 -27.33 -4.76 -7.80
C GLN A 156 -27.20 -3.57 -8.75
N TRP A 157 -27.54 -2.36 -8.29
CA TRP A 157 -27.36 -1.15 -9.07
C TRP A 157 -25.88 -0.91 -9.43
N THR A 158 -24.98 -1.07 -8.46
CA THR A 158 -23.51 -1.00 -8.67
C THR A 158 -23.07 -1.99 -9.74
N LEU A 159 -23.58 -3.22 -9.67
CA LEU A 159 -23.28 -4.28 -10.62
C LEU A 159 -23.75 -3.96 -12.04
N GLU A 160 -24.93 -3.36 -12.18
CA GLU A 160 -25.54 -3.05 -13.46
C GLU A 160 -24.94 -1.81 -14.12
N HIS A 161 -24.63 -0.76 -13.36
CA HIS A 161 -24.30 0.55 -13.91
C HIS A 161 -22.82 0.92 -13.79
N LEU A 162 -22.15 0.52 -12.71
CA LEU A 162 -20.78 0.96 -12.42
C LEU A 162 -19.74 -0.06 -12.87
N VAL A 163 -19.95 -1.33 -12.52
CA VAL A 163 -18.98 -2.40 -12.78
C VAL A 163 -18.55 -2.52 -14.24
N PRO A 164 -19.45 -2.46 -15.26
CA PRO A 164 -19.05 -2.62 -16.65
C PRO A 164 -18.09 -1.53 -17.17
N LEU A 165 -18.04 -0.39 -16.49
CA LEU A 165 -17.33 0.83 -16.92
C LEU A 165 -16.16 1.20 -15.99
N SER A 166 -16.05 0.52 -14.84
CA SER A 166 -15.00 0.75 -13.85
C SER A 166 -13.61 0.35 -14.35
N ASN A 167 -12.55 0.93 -13.75
CA ASN A 167 -11.22 0.35 -13.90
C ASN A 167 -11.21 -1.00 -13.21
N LYS A 168 -10.96 -2.02 -14.03
CA LYS A 168 -11.20 -3.41 -13.72
C LYS A 168 -10.42 -3.84 -12.46
N HIS A 169 -9.18 -3.38 -12.29
CA HIS A 169 -8.24 -3.96 -11.34
C HIS A 169 -8.26 -3.36 -9.92
N LYS A 170 -9.25 -2.51 -9.58
CA LYS A 170 -9.25 -1.75 -8.32
C LYS A 170 -10.64 -1.69 -7.69
N ILE A 171 -10.72 -1.91 -6.38
CA ILE A 171 -11.92 -1.71 -5.54
C ILE A 171 -11.47 -1.02 -4.25
N THR A 172 -12.24 -0.06 -3.72
CA THR A 172 -11.97 0.53 -2.40
C THR A 172 -12.91 0.01 -1.31
N TYR A 173 -12.38 -0.10 -0.09
CA TYR A 173 -13.06 -0.57 1.11
C TYR A 173 -13.06 0.53 2.18
N ARG A 174 -14.20 0.73 2.87
CA ARG A 174 -14.56 1.74 3.92
C ARG A 174 -15.32 2.98 3.41
N PRO A 175 -15.97 3.79 4.29
CA PRO A 175 -16.37 5.15 3.91
C PRO A 175 -15.09 5.78 3.38
N PRO A 176 -15.09 6.41 2.20
CA PRO A 176 -13.91 7.10 1.77
C PRO A 176 -13.73 8.21 2.79
N GLN A 177 -12.70 8.10 3.63
CA GLN A 177 -12.22 9.31 4.25
C GLN A 177 -11.85 10.25 3.10
N THR A 178 -12.03 11.54 3.31
CA THR A 178 -11.91 12.61 2.31
C THR A 178 -10.65 12.54 1.43
N LYS A 179 -9.64 11.82 1.92
CA LYS A 179 -8.31 11.61 1.36
C LYS A 179 -8.26 10.65 0.16
N LEU A 180 -9.08 9.58 0.15
CA LEU A 180 -9.07 8.58 -0.93
C LEU A 180 -10.03 8.94 -2.09
N MET A 181 -10.92 9.91 -1.90
CA MET A 181 -11.93 10.31 -2.90
C MET A 181 -11.32 10.69 -4.26
N PRO A 182 -10.25 11.51 -4.35
CA PRO A 182 -9.66 11.84 -5.64
C PRO A 182 -9.12 10.62 -6.38
N PHE A 183 -8.60 9.64 -5.66
CA PHE A 183 -8.11 8.39 -6.26
C PHE A 183 -9.27 7.56 -6.81
N ILE A 184 -10.36 7.40 -6.05
CA ILE A 184 -11.57 6.68 -6.48
C ILE A 184 -12.08 7.27 -7.79
N VAL A 185 -12.21 8.59 -7.83
CA VAL A 185 -12.71 9.30 -9.01
C VAL A 185 -11.72 9.21 -10.15
N MET A 186 -10.44 9.56 -9.96
CA MET A 186 -9.43 9.52 -11.03
C MET A 186 -9.33 8.15 -11.69
N GLU A 187 -9.24 7.08 -10.87
CA GLU A 187 -9.08 5.72 -11.35
C GLU A 187 -10.39 5.02 -11.73
N ARG A 188 -11.55 5.68 -11.66
CA ARG A 188 -12.87 5.04 -11.92
C ARG A 188 -13.07 3.78 -11.09
N THR A 189 -12.68 3.84 -9.82
CA THR A 189 -12.75 2.71 -8.89
C THR A 189 -14.16 2.56 -8.32
N VAL A 190 -14.62 1.32 -8.14
CA VAL A 190 -15.86 1.07 -7.39
C VAL A 190 -15.56 1.11 -5.89
N ALA A 191 -16.24 1.99 -5.17
CA ALA A 191 -16.12 2.15 -3.73
C ALA A 191 -17.23 1.41 -3.00
N VAL A 192 -16.88 0.64 -1.96
CA VAL A 192 -17.82 -0.19 -1.21
C VAL A 192 -17.57 -0.05 0.29
N PHE A 193 -18.64 0.14 1.06
CA PHE A 193 -18.61 0.11 2.52
C PHE A 193 -19.26 -1.15 3.09
N VAL A 194 -18.54 -1.83 3.99
CA VAL A 194 -19.08 -2.94 4.79
C VAL A 194 -18.71 -2.69 6.25
N SER A 195 -19.68 -2.33 7.09
CA SER A 195 -19.42 -1.85 8.45
C SER A 195 -19.07 -2.94 9.48
N ASN A 196 -19.07 -4.24 9.12
CA ASN A 196 -19.04 -5.33 10.10
C ASN A 196 -17.99 -6.43 9.85
N ILE A 197 -16.94 -6.16 9.05
CA ILE A 197 -15.86 -7.14 8.82
C ILE A 197 -15.09 -7.46 10.10
N ALA A 198 -14.90 -6.47 10.98
CA ALA A 198 -14.09 -6.62 12.19
C ALA A 198 -14.70 -7.61 13.21
N ALA A 199 -16.01 -7.84 13.20
CA ALA A 199 -16.63 -8.72 14.18
C ALA A 199 -16.50 -10.20 13.81
N LYS A 200 -16.67 -10.58 12.53
CA LYS A 200 -16.63 -11.98 12.07
C LYS A 200 -16.41 -12.05 10.55
N CYS A 201 -15.26 -12.52 10.05
CA CYS A 201 -15.21 -13.14 8.70
C CYS A 201 -15.96 -14.50 8.74
N THR A 202 -17.22 -14.52 9.19
CA THR A 202 -18.10 -15.68 9.07
C THR A 202 -18.84 -15.59 7.74
N GLU A 203 -19.00 -16.72 7.06
CA GLU A 203 -19.60 -16.85 5.72
C GLU A 203 -20.90 -16.05 5.52
N TYR A 204 -21.69 -15.86 6.59
CA TYR A 204 -23.00 -15.20 6.55
C TYR A 204 -22.99 -13.66 6.36
N ASN A 205 -21.92 -12.94 6.76
CA ASN A 205 -21.89 -11.46 6.67
C ASN A 205 -21.11 -10.93 5.45
N LEU A 206 -20.40 -11.80 4.75
CA LEU A 206 -19.57 -11.44 3.61
C LEU A 206 -20.21 -11.81 2.26
N ALA A 207 -21.31 -12.56 2.24
CA ALA A 207 -21.93 -13.01 0.99
C ALA A 207 -22.24 -11.88 -0.01
N PRO A 208 -22.76 -10.70 0.38
CA PRO A 208 -23.00 -9.60 -0.57
C PRO A 208 -21.70 -8.97 -1.10
N PHE A 209 -20.71 -8.77 -0.23
CA PHE A 209 -19.40 -8.24 -0.62
C PHE A 209 -18.64 -9.21 -1.52
N LYS A 210 -18.64 -10.50 -1.14
CA LYS A 210 -18.09 -11.60 -1.92
C LYS A 210 -18.75 -11.67 -3.30
N ALA A 211 -20.09 -11.65 -3.36
CA ALA A 211 -20.82 -11.64 -4.62
C ALA A 211 -20.48 -10.40 -5.46
N LEU A 212 -20.37 -9.22 -4.84
CA LEU A 212 -20.00 -7.98 -5.52
C LEU A 212 -18.57 -8.06 -6.08
N ALA A 213 -17.57 -8.41 -5.27
CA ALA A 213 -16.18 -8.52 -5.71
C ALA A 213 -15.98 -9.62 -6.77
N GLU A 214 -16.59 -10.80 -6.57
CA GLU A 214 -16.56 -11.89 -7.55
C GLU A 214 -17.25 -11.49 -8.86
N LEU A 215 -18.37 -10.76 -8.81
CA LEU A 215 -19.06 -10.33 -10.01
C LEU A 215 -18.36 -9.14 -10.71
N VAL A 216 -17.80 -8.20 -9.95
CA VAL A 216 -16.95 -7.11 -10.46
C VAL A 216 -15.81 -7.70 -11.25
N ALA A 217 -15.15 -8.70 -10.69
CA ALA A 217 -14.09 -9.39 -11.38
C ALA A 217 -14.65 -10.06 -12.65
N ARG A 218 -15.62 -10.99 -12.52
CA ARG A 218 -16.18 -11.75 -13.65
C ARG A 218 -16.63 -10.88 -14.83
N ARG A 219 -17.41 -9.82 -14.58
CA ARG A 219 -17.95 -8.93 -15.62
C ARG A 219 -16.87 -8.13 -16.34
N ASN A 220 -15.78 -7.84 -15.67
CA ASN A 220 -14.68 -7.11 -16.25
C ASN A 220 -13.72 -8.01 -17.05
N GLY A 221 -14.01 -9.30 -17.19
CA GLY A 221 -13.07 -10.28 -17.75
C GLY A 221 -11.87 -10.51 -16.83
N LEU A 222 -11.93 -10.00 -15.60
CA LEU A 222 -10.99 -10.36 -14.56
C LEU A 222 -11.51 -11.65 -13.95
N LYS A 223 -10.65 -12.64 -13.78
CA LYS A 223 -11.06 -13.76 -12.96
C LYS A 223 -10.99 -13.29 -11.50
N PRO A 224 -12.07 -13.31 -10.69
CA PRO A 224 -11.84 -13.61 -9.29
C PRO A 224 -11.17 -14.97 -9.32
N PHE A 225 -10.15 -15.19 -8.51
CA PHE A 225 -9.12 -16.18 -8.76
C PHE A 225 -9.55 -17.61 -9.19
N LEU A 226 -10.83 -18.05 -9.10
CA LEU A 226 -11.42 -18.84 -10.20
C LEU A 226 -12.97 -18.85 -10.27
N ASP A 227 -13.49 -18.90 -11.50
CA ASP A 227 -14.79 -19.48 -11.86
C ASP A 227 -14.59 -20.97 -12.19
N LEU A 228 -15.04 -21.87 -11.31
CA LEU A 228 -15.04 -23.31 -11.56
C LEU A 228 -16.31 -23.68 -12.34
N THR A 229 -16.36 -23.37 -13.63
CA THR A 229 -17.20 -24.10 -14.61
C THR A 229 -16.43 -24.33 -15.93
N SER A 230 -15.72 -25.46 -15.99
CA SER A 230 -15.56 -26.37 -17.15
C SER A 230 -15.06 -25.92 -18.55
N SER A 231 -14.52 -24.72 -18.82
CA SER A 231 -13.92 -24.47 -20.16
C SER A 231 -12.53 -23.85 -20.11
N GLY A 232 -11.52 -24.70 -20.29
CA GLY A 232 -10.09 -24.36 -20.27
C GLY A 232 -9.61 -23.62 -21.51
N TYR A 233 -9.78 -22.31 -21.53
CA TYR A 233 -8.93 -21.40 -22.33
C TYR A 233 -8.46 -20.26 -21.42
N TRP A 234 -7.14 -20.06 -21.38
CA TRP A 234 -6.45 -19.11 -20.51
C TRP A 234 -5.83 -18.01 -21.36
N ASP A 235 -5.98 -16.77 -20.92
CA ASP A 235 -5.29 -15.59 -21.44
C ASP A 235 -4.30 -15.16 -20.34
N GLU A 236 -3.01 -15.09 -20.68
CA GLU A 236 -1.88 -14.83 -19.77
C GLU A 236 -1.77 -13.34 -19.36
N SER A 237 -2.73 -12.48 -19.76
CA SER A 237 -2.65 -11.03 -19.60
C SER A 237 -3.41 -10.41 -18.40
N VAL A 238 -3.89 -11.21 -17.43
CA VAL A 238 -4.79 -10.71 -16.36
C VAL A 238 -4.06 -10.40 -15.04
N THR A 239 -4.02 -9.14 -14.64
CA THR A 239 -3.44 -8.65 -13.36
C THR A 239 -4.34 -8.96 -12.14
N PRO A 240 -3.78 -9.41 -10.99
CA PRO A 240 -4.51 -9.62 -9.74
C PRO A 240 -5.31 -8.37 -9.29
N LEU A 241 -6.50 -8.57 -8.71
CA LEU A 241 -7.33 -7.50 -8.17
C LEU A 241 -6.77 -6.97 -6.84
N THR A 242 -6.39 -5.69 -6.79
CA THR A 242 -5.95 -5.02 -5.55
C THR A 242 -7.13 -4.33 -4.87
N MET A 243 -7.33 -4.62 -3.58
CA MET A 243 -8.26 -3.89 -2.73
C MET A 243 -7.55 -2.72 -2.05
N TYR A 244 -8.02 -1.50 -2.30
CA TYR A 244 -7.58 -0.30 -1.61
C TYR A 244 -8.47 -0.04 -0.37
N GLY A 245 -7.95 0.69 0.61
CA GLY A 245 -8.61 0.89 1.90
C GLY A 245 -8.06 -0.02 3.00
N TYR A 246 -8.58 0.08 4.22
CA TYR A 246 -8.04 -0.63 5.38
C TYR A 246 -9.14 -1.16 6.32
N SER A 247 -8.87 -2.27 7.00
CA SER A 247 -9.71 -2.77 8.10
C SER A 247 -8.86 -2.95 9.34
N ALA A 248 -8.94 -2.00 10.27
CA ALA A 248 -8.22 -1.99 11.55
C ALA A 248 -8.76 -3.01 12.59
N GLY A 249 -9.02 -4.24 12.18
CA GLY A 249 -9.43 -5.34 13.07
C GLY A 249 -8.25 -6.26 13.43
N MET A 250 -8.46 -7.24 14.31
CA MET A 250 -7.41 -8.20 14.75
C MET A 250 -6.66 -8.92 13.60
N TYR A 251 -7.29 -8.99 12.44
CA TYR A 251 -6.77 -9.64 11.24
C TYR A 251 -6.15 -8.68 10.22
N GLU A 252 -6.29 -7.35 10.36
CA GLU A 252 -5.68 -6.25 9.58
C GLU A 252 -5.70 -6.32 8.02
N SER A 253 -6.17 -7.40 7.39
CA SER A 253 -6.30 -7.56 5.94
C SER A 253 -7.73 -7.94 5.57
N THR A 254 -8.39 -7.09 4.78
CA THR A 254 -9.72 -7.37 4.20
C THR A 254 -9.69 -8.50 3.18
N GLY A 255 -8.54 -8.72 2.53
CA GLY A 255 -8.31 -9.81 1.58
C GLY A 255 -8.51 -11.20 2.21
N PHE A 256 -8.27 -11.33 3.51
CA PHE A 256 -8.53 -12.56 4.28
C PHE A 256 -10.02 -12.97 4.30
N CYS A 257 -10.93 -12.02 4.14
CA CYS A 257 -12.36 -12.30 4.11
C CYS A 257 -12.87 -12.76 2.71
N THR A 258 -11.99 -12.90 1.71
CA THR A 258 -12.37 -13.39 0.38
C THR A 258 -12.41 -14.92 0.37
N ARG A 259 -13.21 -15.54 -0.52
CA ARG A 259 -13.38 -17.01 -0.57
C ARG A 259 -12.04 -17.73 -0.71
N ASP A 260 -11.24 -17.25 -1.66
CA ASP A 260 -9.99 -17.87 -2.04
C ASP A 260 -8.83 -17.35 -1.18
N LYS A 261 -9.10 -16.32 -0.37
CA LYS A 261 -8.17 -15.66 0.56
C LYS A 261 -6.90 -15.15 -0.12
N THR A 262 -6.91 -14.95 -1.44
CA THR A 262 -5.78 -14.57 -2.31
C THR A 262 -5.78 -13.10 -2.74
N MET A 263 -6.83 -12.34 -2.41
CA MET A 263 -6.87 -10.92 -2.79
C MET A 263 -5.89 -10.11 -1.95
N GLY A 264 -5.04 -9.35 -2.64
CA GLY A 264 -4.10 -8.43 -2.04
C GLY A 264 -4.75 -7.14 -1.57
N VAL A 265 -4.29 -6.60 -0.45
CA VAL A 265 -4.74 -5.31 0.10
C VAL A 265 -3.64 -4.26 -0.02
N ALA A 266 -3.99 -3.06 -0.46
CA ALA A 266 -3.20 -1.85 -0.32
C ALA A 266 -3.85 -0.98 0.76
N ALA A 267 -3.28 -1.01 1.97
CA ALA A 267 -3.83 -0.26 3.10
C ALA A 267 -3.78 1.26 2.81
N SER A 268 -4.94 1.86 2.54
CA SER A 268 -4.97 3.21 1.96
C SER A 268 -6.20 4.06 2.33
N ASP A 269 -6.95 3.70 3.37
CA ASP A 269 -8.21 4.38 3.70
C ASP A 269 -8.00 5.86 4.07
N ILE A 270 -6.82 6.21 4.57
CA ILE A 270 -6.42 7.59 4.89
C ILE A 270 -5.19 8.04 4.10
N ALA A 271 -4.90 7.37 2.97
CA ALA A 271 -3.81 7.74 2.08
C ALA A 271 -4.14 9.02 1.32
N ASP A 272 -3.28 10.01 1.47
CA ASP A 272 -3.37 11.30 0.79
C ASP A 272 -2.68 11.26 -0.57
N SER A 273 -3.09 12.14 -1.48
CA SER A 273 -2.40 12.46 -2.73
C SER A 273 -2.15 11.29 -3.69
N LEU A 274 -2.84 10.15 -3.53
CA LEU A 274 -2.64 9.00 -4.44
C LEU A 274 -3.00 9.36 -5.89
N SER A 275 -4.04 10.19 -6.09
CA SER A 275 -4.37 10.66 -7.44
C SER A 275 -3.24 11.49 -8.06
N PHE A 276 -2.69 12.42 -7.29
CA PHE A 276 -1.59 13.27 -7.71
C PHE A 276 -0.32 12.45 -8.02
N LEU A 277 0.07 11.52 -7.15
CA LEU A 277 1.26 10.68 -7.35
C LEU A 277 1.18 9.82 -8.62
N ILE A 278 0.00 9.25 -8.91
CA ILE A 278 -0.23 8.51 -10.16
C ILE A 278 -0.18 9.45 -11.36
N ALA A 279 -0.78 10.64 -11.26
CA ALA A 279 -0.76 11.62 -12.34
C ALA A 279 0.67 12.06 -12.68
N VAL A 280 1.52 12.29 -11.67
CA VAL A 280 2.96 12.54 -11.85
C VAL A 280 3.62 11.38 -12.57
N GLN A 281 3.39 10.14 -12.09
CA GLN A 281 3.96 8.94 -12.70
C GLN A 281 3.56 8.78 -14.18
N ARG A 282 2.31 9.04 -14.53
CA ARG A 282 1.81 8.98 -15.92
C ARG A 282 2.43 10.06 -16.79
N ALA A 283 2.54 11.28 -16.28
CA ALA A 283 3.20 12.38 -16.98
C ALA A 283 4.68 12.05 -17.25
N GLU A 284 5.39 11.52 -16.25
CA GLU A 284 6.80 11.12 -16.38
C GLU A 284 7.01 9.93 -17.33
N ALA A 285 6.06 8.99 -17.40
CA ALA A 285 6.16 7.83 -18.29
C ALA A 285 5.90 8.17 -19.78
N THR A 286 5.14 9.26 -20.04
CA THR A 286 4.85 9.73 -21.40
C THR A 286 6.07 10.43 -22.01
N VAL A 287 6.89 11.07 -21.18
CA VAL A 287 8.26 11.43 -21.54
C VAL A 287 9.03 10.11 -21.63
N GLN A 288 9.52 9.70 -22.81
CA GLN A 288 10.24 8.43 -23.00
C GLN A 288 11.56 8.36 -22.20
N ILE A 289 11.45 8.25 -20.88
CA ILE A 289 12.52 7.85 -19.99
C ILE A 289 12.40 6.33 -19.96
N ASN A 290 13.43 5.63 -20.42
CA ASN A 290 13.53 4.16 -20.37
C ASN A 290 13.14 3.66 -18.97
N THR A 291 11.89 3.26 -18.78
CA THR A 291 11.29 2.77 -17.52
C THR A 291 11.81 1.38 -17.13
N THR A 292 12.79 0.86 -17.87
CA THR A 292 13.55 -0.35 -17.55
C THR A 292 14.67 -0.11 -16.53
N GLN A 293 14.90 1.12 -16.05
CA GLN A 293 15.92 1.35 -15.04
C GLN A 293 15.44 0.86 -13.68
N THR A 294 15.82 -0.37 -13.33
CA THR A 294 15.71 -0.90 -11.97
C THR A 294 16.24 0.12 -10.97
N LEU A 295 15.44 0.46 -9.95
CA LEU A 295 15.95 1.26 -8.84
C LEU A 295 17.00 0.41 -8.11
N GLN A 296 18.24 0.89 -8.06
CA GLN A 296 19.33 0.17 -7.41
C GLN A 296 19.58 0.78 -6.04
N GLN A 297 19.64 -0.08 -5.02
CA GLN A 297 20.02 0.34 -3.68
C GLN A 297 21.55 0.51 -3.60
N LYS A 298 22.02 1.53 -2.88
CA LYS A 298 23.47 1.64 -2.57
C LYS A 298 23.93 0.39 -1.79
N PRO A 299 25.13 -0.15 -2.08
CA PRO A 299 25.68 -1.26 -1.30
C PRO A 299 25.70 -0.94 0.21
N PRO A 300 25.50 -1.93 1.08
CA PRO A 300 25.59 -1.74 2.53
C PRO A 300 26.94 -1.15 2.99
N GLN A 301 26.91 -0.30 4.03
CA GLN A 301 28.13 0.30 4.62
C GLN A 301 29.03 -0.72 5.31
N ASP A 302 28.44 -1.78 5.84
CA ASP A 302 29.12 -2.89 6.50
C ASP A 302 29.83 -3.84 5.51
N GLY A 303 29.78 -3.54 4.20
CA GLY A 303 30.70 -4.04 3.19
C GLY A 303 30.82 -5.57 3.13
N ALA A 304 32.06 -6.08 3.04
CA ALA A 304 32.39 -7.50 2.90
C ALA A 304 32.51 -8.25 4.25
N LEU A 305 31.81 -7.79 5.30
CA LEU A 305 31.79 -8.42 6.64
C LEU A 305 31.59 -9.94 6.53
N GLN A 306 32.49 -10.74 7.11
CA GLN A 306 32.38 -12.21 7.07
C GLN A 306 31.67 -12.74 8.31
N PHE A 307 30.95 -13.85 8.17
CA PHE A 307 30.31 -14.51 9.30
C PHE A 307 31.33 -14.99 10.35
N ASN A 308 31.09 -14.59 11.60
CA ASN A 308 31.85 -14.98 12.77
C ASN A 308 30.92 -15.64 13.79
N ALA A 309 31.16 -16.91 14.08
CA ALA A 309 30.34 -17.70 15.02
C ALA A 309 30.40 -17.20 16.47
N SER A 310 31.36 -16.34 16.82
CA SER A 310 31.46 -15.71 18.15
C SER A 310 30.66 -14.41 18.28
N LYS A 311 30.07 -13.89 17.20
CA LYS A 311 29.28 -12.64 17.20
C LYS A 311 27.78 -12.92 17.12
N VAL A 312 26.99 -11.97 17.60
CA VAL A 312 25.53 -11.91 17.37
C VAL A 312 25.26 -10.86 16.31
N TYR A 313 24.46 -11.17 15.31
CA TYR A 313 24.09 -10.22 14.25
C TYR A 313 22.63 -9.83 14.36
N VAL A 314 22.35 -8.54 14.26
CA VAL A 314 20.97 -8.02 14.30
C VAL A 314 20.75 -6.99 13.19
N ALA A 315 19.67 -7.16 12.43
CA ALA A 315 19.17 -6.12 11.53
C ALA A 315 17.94 -5.42 12.13
N HIS A 316 17.74 -4.16 11.76
CA HIS A 316 16.58 -3.38 12.21
C HIS A 316 15.69 -3.02 11.03
N VAL A 317 14.43 -3.44 11.05
CA VAL A 317 13.49 -3.29 9.94
C VAL A 317 12.28 -2.48 10.38
N VAL A 318 12.08 -1.31 9.76
CA VAL A 318 10.89 -0.47 9.96
C VAL A 318 9.69 -1.06 9.22
N SER A 319 8.56 -1.19 9.91
CA SER A 319 7.31 -1.80 9.44
C SER A 319 6.40 -0.90 8.60
N ASP A 320 5.21 -1.43 8.26
CA ASP A 320 4.06 -0.77 7.62
C ASP A 320 4.32 -0.06 6.27
N GLY A 321 5.35 -0.46 5.52
CA GLY A 321 5.57 0.01 4.16
C GLY A 321 4.44 -0.37 3.19
N ASP A 322 3.62 -1.38 3.52
CA ASP A 322 2.40 -1.75 2.81
C ASP A 322 1.27 -0.72 3.00
N ASN A 323 1.31 0.07 4.08
CA ASN A 323 0.32 1.06 4.40
C ASN A 323 0.62 2.40 3.72
N LEU A 324 -0.05 2.62 2.58
CA LEU A 324 0.03 3.84 1.79
C LEU A 324 -0.35 5.09 2.59
N SER A 325 -1.16 4.92 3.65
CA SER A 325 -1.51 6.01 4.56
C SER A 325 -0.33 6.58 5.34
N LEU A 326 0.75 5.79 5.47
CA LEU A 326 1.96 6.19 6.19
C LEU A 326 3.07 6.68 5.26
N LEU A 327 2.87 6.65 3.94
CA LEU A 327 3.90 6.96 2.95
C LEU A 327 4.58 8.32 3.19
N ALA A 328 3.79 9.37 3.42
CA ALA A 328 4.30 10.71 3.73
C ALA A 328 5.09 10.72 5.06
N LYS A 329 4.54 10.08 6.10
CA LYS A 329 5.21 9.98 7.41
C LYS A 329 6.53 9.20 7.34
N SER A 330 6.57 8.09 6.62
CA SER A 330 7.77 7.29 6.40
C SER A 330 8.83 8.10 5.64
N THR A 331 8.42 8.85 4.62
CA THR A 331 9.30 9.76 3.86
C THR A 331 9.87 10.87 4.76
N ASP A 332 9.04 11.46 5.63
CA ASP A 332 9.51 12.45 6.61
C ASP A 332 10.47 11.87 7.65
N ASN A 333 10.25 10.63 8.07
CA ASN A 333 11.14 9.96 9.02
C ASN A 333 12.49 9.61 8.38
N LEU A 334 12.50 9.16 7.13
CA LEU A 334 13.73 9.04 6.32
C LEU A 334 14.45 10.39 6.19
N GLU A 335 13.71 11.48 5.93
CA GLU A 335 14.28 12.83 5.82
C GLU A 335 14.90 13.31 7.14
N LYS A 336 14.21 13.11 8.27
CA LYS A 336 14.73 13.43 9.60
C LYS A 336 16.00 12.63 9.88
N ARG A 337 16.00 11.34 9.54
CA ARG A 337 17.15 10.47 9.69
C ARG A 337 18.33 10.90 8.83
N ARG A 338 18.09 11.25 7.56
CA ARG A 338 19.09 11.84 6.68
C ARG A 338 19.79 13.01 7.38
N LYS A 339 19.03 13.96 7.92
CA LYS A 339 19.59 15.12 8.63
C LYS A 339 20.48 14.72 9.82
N VAL A 340 20.10 13.71 10.59
CA VAL A 340 20.90 13.19 11.72
C VAL A 340 22.17 12.50 11.23
N CYS A 341 22.08 11.73 10.15
CA CYS A 341 23.20 10.96 9.62
C CYS A 341 24.18 11.78 8.78
N THR A 342 23.74 12.89 8.19
CA THR A 342 24.58 13.82 7.43
C THR A 342 24.97 15.07 8.24
N ASP A 343 24.72 15.10 9.55
CA ASP A 343 25.15 16.23 10.39
C ASP A 343 26.69 16.32 10.37
N PRO A 344 27.29 17.47 9.99
CA PRO A 344 28.73 17.66 9.99
C PRO A 344 29.41 17.42 11.35
N LYS A 345 28.66 17.48 12.46
CA LYS A 345 29.15 17.22 13.82
C LYS A 345 29.17 15.73 14.17
N ARG A 346 28.60 14.88 13.34
CA ARG A 346 28.57 13.44 13.57
C ARG A 346 29.97 12.85 13.39
N THR A 347 30.45 12.15 14.42
CA THR A 347 31.77 11.50 14.41
C THR A 347 31.71 9.98 14.23
N THR A 348 30.52 9.39 14.32
CA THR A 348 30.30 7.95 14.16
C THR A 348 29.58 7.64 12.84
N PRO A 349 29.75 6.45 12.25
CA PRO A 349 28.95 6.02 11.11
C PRO A 349 27.44 6.10 11.40
N CYS A 350 26.63 6.32 10.38
CA CYS A 350 25.17 6.20 10.50
C CYS A 350 24.82 4.72 10.73
N PRO A 351 24.13 4.34 11.82
CA PRO A 351 23.82 2.93 12.07
C PRO A 351 22.94 2.39 10.94
N PRO A 352 23.04 1.13 10.49
CA PRO A 352 22.20 0.64 9.39
C PRO A 352 20.74 0.44 9.80
N ARG A 353 19.79 0.73 8.89
CA ARG A 353 18.34 0.52 9.09
C ARG A 353 17.64 0.21 7.77
N ALA A 354 16.85 -0.84 7.77
CA ALA A 354 15.99 -1.19 6.64
C ALA A 354 14.60 -0.60 6.81
N TRP A 355 13.98 -0.23 5.70
CA TRP A 355 12.65 0.35 5.62
C TRP A 355 11.78 -0.53 4.74
N THR A 356 10.62 -0.95 5.24
CA THR A 356 9.62 -1.53 4.35
C THR A 356 9.12 -0.46 3.39
N VAL A 357 8.96 -0.80 2.11
CA VAL A 357 8.47 0.11 1.06
C VAL A 357 7.35 -0.56 0.29
N SER A 358 6.30 0.18 -0.09
CA SER A 358 5.13 -0.42 -0.73
C SER A 358 5.46 -1.13 -2.03
N GLY A 359 4.89 -2.33 -2.21
CA GLY A 359 4.92 -3.03 -3.49
C GLY A 359 3.99 -2.45 -4.55
N GLN A 360 3.17 -1.44 -4.22
CA GLN A 360 2.24 -0.78 -5.13
C GLN A 360 2.93 0.22 -6.08
N THR A 361 3.98 -0.21 -6.77
CA THR A 361 4.86 0.65 -7.58
C THR A 361 4.11 1.47 -8.61
N GLN A 362 3.10 0.91 -9.27
CA GLN A 362 2.25 1.65 -10.22
C GLN A 362 1.46 2.81 -9.58
N THR A 363 1.22 2.75 -8.27
CA THR A 363 0.47 3.78 -7.51
C THR A 363 1.41 4.84 -6.95
N VAL A 364 2.58 4.43 -6.42
CA VAL A 364 3.42 5.31 -5.59
C VAL A 364 4.88 5.41 -6.02
N ALA A 365 5.21 5.08 -7.28
CA ALA A 365 6.60 5.11 -7.77
C ALA A 365 7.30 6.47 -7.58
N ALA A 366 6.61 7.61 -7.74
CA ALA A 366 7.20 8.94 -7.51
C ALA A 366 7.64 9.13 -6.04
N ALA A 367 6.84 8.64 -5.09
CA ALA A 367 7.19 8.63 -3.68
C ALA A 367 8.36 7.67 -3.40
N ILE A 368 8.34 6.46 -3.98
CA ILE A 368 9.42 5.49 -3.83
C ILE A 368 10.75 6.07 -4.36
N ARG A 369 10.77 6.68 -5.55
CA ARG A 369 11.95 7.38 -6.08
C ARG A 369 12.47 8.44 -5.13
N THR A 370 11.58 9.18 -4.48
CA THR A 370 11.94 10.18 -3.47
C THR A 370 12.59 9.53 -2.25
N MET A 371 12.02 8.43 -1.75
CA MET A 371 12.61 7.66 -0.64
C MET A 371 14.00 7.11 -1.01
N TYR A 372 14.19 6.59 -2.23
CA TYR A 372 15.50 6.12 -2.71
C TYR A 372 16.53 7.25 -2.76
N LYS A 373 16.18 8.42 -3.32
CA LYS A 373 17.07 9.59 -3.31
C LYS A 373 17.48 10.01 -1.90
N ILE A 374 16.56 9.93 -0.93
CA ILE A 374 16.87 10.21 0.47
C ILE A 374 17.83 9.16 1.03
N ALA A 375 17.56 7.86 0.83
CA ALA A 375 18.43 6.78 1.30
C ALA A 375 19.84 6.80 0.68
N GLU A 376 19.95 7.18 -0.60
CA GLU A 376 21.24 7.33 -1.28
C GLU A 376 22.15 8.35 -0.58
N SER A 377 21.57 9.41 -0.03
CA SER A 377 22.33 10.50 0.62
C SER A 377 22.94 10.11 1.97
N VAL A 378 22.51 8.99 2.57
CA VAL A 378 23.13 8.42 3.79
C VAL A 378 24.09 7.27 3.48
N GLN A 379 24.62 7.22 2.26
CA GLN A 379 25.73 6.35 1.84
C GLN A 379 25.53 4.85 2.16
N GLY A 380 24.31 4.32 2.00
CA GLY A 380 24.02 2.89 2.22
C GLY A 380 23.70 2.49 3.66
N ALA A 381 23.53 3.44 4.58
CA ALA A 381 23.01 3.18 5.93
C ALA A 381 21.49 2.94 5.96
N ASP A 382 20.76 3.38 4.92
CA ASP A 382 19.36 3.06 4.75
C ASP A 382 19.17 2.13 3.55
N SER A 383 18.33 1.12 3.72
CA SER A 383 17.97 0.14 2.69
C SER A 383 16.47 -0.14 2.69
N PHE A 384 15.99 -0.83 1.65
CA PHE A 384 14.59 -1.16 1.44
C PHE A 384 14.38 -2.66 1.34
N ILE A 385 13.27 -3.09 1.93
CA ILE A 385 12.75 -4.46 1.92
C ILE A 385 11.27 -4.41 1.52
N LEU A 386 10.77 -5.44 0.83
CA LEU A 386 9.34 -5.48 0.52
C LEU A 386 8.52 -5.66 1.79
N PRO A 387 7.33 -5.05 1.89
CA PRO A 387 6.53 -5.03 3.10
C PRO A 387 5.75 -6.35 3.24
N PRO A 388 5.03 -6.55 4.36
CA PRO A 388 4.01 -7.58 4.48
C PRO A 388 2.99 -7.58 3.31
N SER A 389 2.78 -8.65 2.54
CA SER A 389 3.59 -9.86 2.42
C SER A 389 4.19 -10.01 1.01
N GLY A 390 4.67 -8.89 0.45
CA GLY A 390 5.21 -8.79 -0.90
C GLY A 390 4.64 -7.60 -1.67
N ALA A 391 4.13 -7.85 -2.89
CA ALA A 391 3.52 -6.82 -3.73
C ALA A 391 2.28 -6.17 -3.08
N THR A 392 1.55 -6.93 -2.25
CA THR A 392 0.35 -6.50 -1.53
C THR A 392 0.32 -7.06 -0.11
N TYR A 393 -0.53 -6.50 0.75
CA TYR A 393 -0.78 -7.07 2.07
C TYR A 393 -1.71 -8.28 2.00
N PHE A 394 -1.19 -9.43 2.42
CA PHE A 394 -1.75 -10.75 2.13
C PHE A 394 -1.25 -11.80 3.14
N TYR A 395 -2.03 -12.86 3.38
CA TYR A 395 -1.70 -13.98 4.26
C TYR A 395 -1.45 -15.27 3.46
N PRO A 396 -0.20 -15.55 3.05
CA PRO A 396 0.09 -16.63 2.11
C PRO A 396 -0.31 -18.02 2.60
N ALA A 397 -0.13 -18.31 3.89
CA ALA A 397 -0.50 -19.61 4.43
C ALA A 397 -1.99 -19.79 4.68
N ALA A 398 -2.78 -18.71 4.55
CA ALA A 398 -4.23 -18.78 4.61
C ALA A 398 -4.90 -18.91 3.23
N ALA A 399 -4.15 -18.77 2.14
CA ALA A 399 -4.68 -18.84 0.79
C ALA A 399 -5.32 -20.21 0.52
N VAL A 400 -6.51 -20.24 -0.08
CA VAL A 400 -7.15 -21.49 -0.50
C VAL A 400 -6.78 -21.80 -1.95
N ASP A 401 -6.65 -20.76 -2.77
CA ASP A 401 -6.23 -20.90 -4.17
C ASP A 401 -4.70 -20.90 -4.31
N LYS A 402 -4.17 -22.03 -4.79
CA LYS A 402 -2.73 -22.21 -5.03
C LYS A 402 -2.24 -21.40 -6.24
N GLN A 403 -3.08 -21.20 -7.25
CA GLN A 403 -2.68 -20.47 -8.44
C GLN A 403 -2.52 -18.98 -8.12
N GLY A 404 -3.48 -18.38 -7.42
CA GLY A 404 -3.36 -17.00 -6.95
C GLY A 404 -2.25 -16.78 -5.95
N LEU A 405 -1.89 -17.79 -5.15
CA LEU A 405 -0.68 -17.74 -4.34
C LEU A 405 0.60 -17.64 -5.19
N LEU A 406 0.68 -18.38 -6.31
CA LEU A 406 1.80 -18.33 -7.24
C LEU A 406 1.85 -17.00 -8.00
N GLU A 407 0.72 -16.50 -8.48
CA GLU A 407 0.65 -15.20 -9.17
C GLU A 407 1.01 -14.04 -8.23
N HIS A 408 0.56 -14.08 -6.97
CA HIS A 408 1.01 -13.12 -5.96
C HIS A 408 2.53 -13.20 -5.76
N ARG A 409 3.10 -14.42 -5.72
CA ARG A 409 4.55 -14.60 -5.63
C ARG A 409 5.26 -14.01 -6.85
N ASP A 410 4.77 -14.28 -8.05
CA ASP A 410 5.41 -13.80 -9.29
C ASP A 410 5.37 -12.29 -9.40
N HIS A 411 4.24 -11.66 -9.03
CA HIS A 411 4.14 -10.21 -8.92
C HIS A 411 5.09 -9.66 -7.84
N THR A 412 5.23 -10.34 -6.70
CA THR A 412 6.20 -9.97 -5.66
C THR A 412 7.63 -10.04 -6.17
N VAL A 413 7.97 -11.06 -6.97
CA VAL A 413 9.28 -11.21 -7.61
C VAL A 413 9.54 -10.11 -8.63
N GLU A 414 8.56 -9.78 -9.48
CA GLU A 414 8.67 -8.70 -10.46
C GLU A 414 8.92 -7.35 -9.78
N VAL A 415 8.13 -7.04 -8.73
CA VAL A 415 8.29 -5.80 -7.95
C VAL A 415 9.67 -5.76 -7.28
N ALA A 416 10.12 -6.88 -6.70
CA ALA A 416 11.45 -6.98 -6.09
C ALA A 416 12.55 -6.70 -7.13
N SER A 417 12.45 -7.28 -8.33
CA SER A 417 13.34 -7.01 -9.46
C SER A 417 13.36 -5.55 -9.86
N ASN A 418 12.19 -4.91 -9.97
CA ASN A 418 12.08 -3.51 -10.39
C ASN A 418 12.64 -2.53 -9.35
N LEU A 419 12.59 -2.91 -8.08
CA LEU A 419 13.07 -2.10 -6.95
C LEU A 419 14.50 -2.44 -6.49
N GLY A 420 15.13 -3.46 -7.07
CA GLY A 420 16.45 -3.92 -6.62
C GLY A 420 16.42 -4.36 -5.15
N ILE A 421 15.37 -5.10 -4.77
CA ILE A 421 15.15 -5.61 -3.42
C ILE A 421 15.32 -7.13 -3.43
N GLU A 422 16.06 -7.67 -2.44
CA GLU A 422 16.37 -9.10 -2.34
C GLU A 422 15.63 -9.81 -1.20
N ALA A 423 14.70 -9.12 -0.53
CA ALA A 423 13.94 -9.70 0.57
C ALA A 423 12.52 -9.15 0.68
N THR A 424 11.67 -9.92 1.33
CA THR A 424 10.29 -9.51 1.65
C THR A 424 9.96 -9.86 3.09
N ILE A 425 9.18 -9.02 3.74
CA ILE A 425 8.54 -9.37 5.00
C ILE A 425 7.33 -10.25 4.68
N VAL A 426 7.12 -11.35 5.41
CA VAL A 426 5.86 -12.10 5.38
C VAL A 426 5.20 -11.96 6.73
N TRP A 427 4.02 -11.35 6.74
CA TRP A 427 3.17 -11.30 7.91
C TRP A 427 2.10 -12.39 7.76
N ASP A 428 2.11 -13.36 8.68
CA ASP A 428 1.19 -14.50 8.61
C ASP A 428 0.74 -14.95 9.99
N PHE A 429 -0.38 -15.67 10.05
CA PHE A 429 -0.90 -16.23 11.28
C PHE A 429 0.13 -17.12 11.94
N PHE A 430 0.35 -16.85 13.22
CA PHE A 430 1.28 -17.61 14.06
C PHE A 430 1.11 -19.14 13.90
N PHE A 431 -0.13 -19.62 13.91
CA PHE A 431 -0.44 -21.05 13.79
C PHE A 431 -0.19 -21.63 12.40
N ASN A 432 -0.18 -20.79 11.36
CA ASN A 432 0.02 -21.23 9.98
C ASN A 432 1.48 -21.29 9.57
N PHE A 433 2.40 -20.71 10.35
CA PHE A 433 3.84 -20.74 10.04
C PHE A 433 4.40 -22.17 9.89
N LEU A 434 3.90 -23.10 10.70
CA LEU A 434 4.29 -24.51 10.64
C LEU A 434 3.51 -25.32 9.58
N SER A 435 2.63 -24.68 8.80
CA SER A 435 1.90 -25.35 7.73
C SER A 435 2.84 -25.73 6.58
N SER A 436 2.47 -26.76 5.82
CA SER A 436 3.15 -27.09 4.56
C SER A 436 3.06 -25.94 3.56
N GLN A 437 1.90 -25.28 3.51
CA GLN A 437 1.64 -24.18 2.60
C GLN A 437 2.55 -22.97 2.84
N HIS A 438 2.76 -22.57 4.11
CA HIS A 438 3.72 -21.53 4.44
C HIS A 438 5.11 -21.89 3.92
N ARG A 439 5.59 -23.11 4.24
CA ARG A 439 6.89 -23.60 3.77
C ARG A 439 7.01 -23.66 2.25
N GLU A 440 5.94 -24.07 1.56
CA GLU A 440 5.87 -24.10 0.10
C GLU A 440 5.95 -22.68 -0.49
N TYR A 441 5.25 -21.71 0.11
CA TYR A 441 5.35 -20.32 -0.29
C TYR A 441 6.78 -19.78 -0.14
N ILE A 442 7.43 -20.01 1.00
CA ILE A 442 8.84 -19.60 1.20
C ILE A 442 9.77 -20.29 0.19
N ARG A 443 9.61 -21.59 -0.05
CA ARG A 443 10.38 -22.34 -1.06
C ARG A 443 10.17 -21.83 -2.47
N SER A 444 9.00 -21.28 -2.77
CA SER A 444 8.69 -20.79 -4.12
C SER A 444 9.54 -19.59 -4.56
N PHE A 445 10.24 -18.94 -3.62
CA PHE A 445 11.23 -17.89 -3.93
C PHE A 445 12.62 -18.43 -4.30
N ILE A 446 12.88 -19.74 -4.18
CA ILE A 446 14.18 -20.33 -4.56
C ILE A 446 14.44 -20.07 -6.04
N GLY A 447 15.61 -19.49 -6.33
CA GLY A 447 16.00 -19.15 -7.71
C GLY A 447 15.47 -17.80 -8.21
N THR A 448 14.73 -17.07 -7.39
CA THR A 448 14.28 -15.72 -7.69
C THR A 448 15.30 -14.68 -7.16
N PRO A 449 15.09 -13.36 -7.40
CA PRO A 449 15.85 -12.29 -6.76
C PRO A 449 15.66 -12.25 -5.24
N ILE A 450 14.54 -12.78 -4.72
CA ILE A 450 14.27 -12.81 -3.28
C ILE A 450 15.11 -13.93 -2.64
N LYS A 451 16.13 -13.53 -1.87
CA LYS A 451 17.06 -14.41 -1.17
C LYS A 451 16.65 -14.69 0.26
N ALA A 452 15.79 -13.85 0.84
CA ALA A 452 15.29 -14.06 2.19
C ALA A 452 13.85 -13.59 2.41
N VAL A 453 13.22 -14.23 3.39
CA VAL A 453 11.92 -13.83 3.92
C VAL A 453 12.08 -13.48 5.39
N PHE A 454 11.58 -12.33 5.79
CA PHE A 454 11.58 -11.86 7.17
C PHE A 454 10.17 -12.03 7.72
N TRP A 455 9.97 -13.03 8.57
CA TRP A 455 8.64 -13.39 9.04
C TRP A 455 8.26 -12.66 10.32
N SER A 456 7.05 -12.10 10.33
CA SER A 456 6.40 -11.53 11.50
C SER A 456 5.05 -12.20 11.74
N ALA A 457 4.73 -12.45 13.01
CA ALA A 457 3.53 -13.19 13.42
C ALA A 457 2.29 -12.30 13.52
N ALA A 458 1.17 -12.75 12.95
CA ALA A 458 -0.18 -12.27 13.23
C ALA A 458 -0.89 -13.15 14.29
N PRO A 459 -1.74 -12.58 15.17
CA PRO A 459 -1.97 -11.14 15.34
C PRO A 459 -0.75 -10.44 15.94
N TRP A 460 -0.65 -9.12 15.73
CA TRP A 460 0.47 -8.29 16.22
C TRP A 460 0.72 -8.37 17.74
N LEU A 461 -0.24 -8.90 18.51
CA LEU A 461 -0.12 -9.15 19.95
C LEU A 461 0.79 -10.34 20.31
N LEU A 462 1.06 -11.25 19.37
CA LEU A 462 1.95 -12.39 19.58
C LEU A 462 3.36 -12.06 19.09
N SER A 463 4.14 -11.36 19.92
CA SER A 463 5.57 -11.17 19.68
C SER A 463 6.36 -12.39 20.19
N PRO A 464 7.36 -12.92 19.43
CA PRO A 464 8.21 -14.08 19.75
C PRO A 464 8.81 -14.20 21.15
N ASN A 465 8.82 -13.11 21.88
CA ASN A 465 9.66 -12.87 23.05
C ASN A 465 8.85 -12.33 24.24
N GLU A 466 7.53 -12.19 24.10
CA GLU A 466 6.70 -11.70 25.20
C GLU A 466 6.34 -12.75 26.26
N LYS A 467 6.45 -14.06 25.99
CA LYS A 467 6.23 -15.18 26.95
C LYS A 467 6.34 -16.58 26.35
N THR A 468 6.29 -16.72 25.02
CA THR A 468 6.30 -18.02 24.33
C THR A 468 7.56 -18.11 23.48
N PRO A 469 8.64 -18.75 23.95
CA PRO A 469 9.86 -18.82 23.17
C PRO A 469 9.59 -19.66 21.93
N PHE A 470 9.50 -19.04 20.76
CA PHE A 470 9.33 -19.76 19.50
C PHE A 470 10.44 -20.79 19.30
N VAL A 471 11.62 -20.57 19.85
CA VAL A 471 12.70 -21.57 19.91
C VAL A 471 12.25 -22.91 20.52
N LYS A 472 11.39 -22.90 21.56
CA LYS A 472 10.84 -24.14 22.15
C LYS A 472 9.90 -24.90 21.21
N LEU A 473 9.31 -24.21 20.25
CA LEU A 473 8.49 -24.79 19.20
C LEU A 473 9.33 -25.18 17.96
N GLY A 474 10.67 -25.15 18.06
CA GLY A 474 11.60 -25.50 17.00
C GLY A 474 11.98 -24.35 16.06
N TYR A 475 11.63 -23.10 16.40
CA TYR A 475 11.91 -21.96 15.55
C TYR A 475 13.38 -21.54 15.68
N LYS A 476 13.99 -21.23 14.53
CA LYS A 476 15.33 -20.63 14.45
C LYS A 476 15.22 -19.41 13.53
N SER A 477 15.87 -18.31 13.90
CA SER A 477 15.80 -17.07 13.11
C SER A 477 16.60 -17.14 11.81
N ASP A 478 17.24 -18.25 11.45
CA ASP A 478 18.01 -18.37 10.20
C ASP A 478 17.76 -19.72 9.53
N GLN A 479 16.49 -20.13 9.44
CA GLN A 479 16.10 -21.38 8.79
C GLN A 479 16.34 -21.31 7.28
N VAL A 480 16.91 -22.36 6.70
CA VAL A 480 17.19 -22.41 5.25
C VAL A 480 16.26 -23.39 4.55
N TYR A 481 15.62 -22.91 3.50
CA TYR A 481 14.87 -23.71 2.55
C TYR A 481 15.72 -23.92 1.29
N ARG A 482 16.23 -25.14 1.11
CA ARG A 482 17.13 -25.50 0.01
C ARG A 482 16.36 -26.04 -1.19
N ASP A 483 16.94 -25.84 -2.37
CA ASP A 483 16.56 -26.57 -3.58
C ASP A 483 16.97 -28.05 -3.39
N PRO A 484 16.04 -29.01 -3.55
CA PRO A 484 16.39 -30.43 -3.49
C PRO A 484 17.39 -30.85 -4.59
N ALA A 485 17.41 -30.16 -5.74
CA ALA A 485 18.29 -30.46 -6.85
C ALA A 485 19.68 -29.80 -6.73
N ASP A 486 19.78 -28.69 -6.00
CA ASP A 486 21.03 -27.98 -5.75
C ASP A 486 21.06 -27.43 -4.32
N PRO A 487 21.69 -28.14 -3.35
CA PRO A 487 21.68 -27.73 -1.96
C PRO A 487 22.42 -26.40 -1.72
N THR A 488 23.17 -25.89 -2.70
CA THR A 488 23.83 -24.58 -2.62
C THR A 488 22.89 -23.42 -2.96
N ARG A 489 21.70 -23.72 -3.50
CA ARG A 489 20.62 -22.76 -3.73
C ARG A 489 19.59 -22.83 -2.63
N GLY A 490 19.11 -21.69 -2.17
CA GLY A 490 18.09 -21.62 -1.13
C GLY A 490 17.67 -20.21 -0.76
N VAL A 491 16.61 -20.16 0.05
CA VAL A 491 16.04 -18.94 0.64
C VAL A 491 16.18 -19.04 2.16
N VAL A 492 16.59 -17.95 2.79
CA VAL A 492 16.71 -17.85 4.25
C VAL A 492 15.42 -17.27 4.83
N LEU A 493 14.88 -17.91 5.86
CA LEU A 493 13.75 -17.42 6.63
C LEU A 493 14.25 -16.86 7.96
N PHE A 494 14.12 -15.54 8.11
CA PHE A 494 14.35 -14.87 9.36
C PHE A 494 13.09 -14.82 10.20
N SER A 495 13.20 -15.20 11.47
CA SER A 495 12.11 -15.03 12.44
C SER A 495 12.37 -13.80 13.28
N GLU A 496 11.35 -12.97 13.47
CA GLU A 496 11.41 -11.79 14.31
C GLU A 496 11.99 -12.14 15.70
N LEU A 497 12.93 -11.34 16.20
CA LEU A 497 13.39 -11.43 17.58
C LEU A 497 12.41 -10.72 18.51
N THR A 498 11.99 -9.52 18.11
CA THR A 498 11.01 -8.70 18.82
C THR A 498 10.38 -7.67 17.91
N ARG A 499 9.18 -7.26 18.31
CA ARG A 499 8.56 -6.00 17.92
C ARG A 499 9.05 -4.87 18.81
N TRP A 500 9.35 -3.72 18.23
CA TRP A 500 9.73 -2.53 18.98
C TRP A 500 8.92 -1.30 18.53
N ASN A 501 8.85 -0.29 19.38
CA ASN A 501 8.15 0.96 19.11
C ASN A 501 8.97 2.10 19.74
N ASP A 502 9.70 2.85 18.92
CA ASP A 502 10.67 3.86 19.38
C ASP A 502 10.06 4.96 20.28
N ILE A 503 8.76 5.29 20.19
CA ILE A 503 8.15 6.46 20.86
C ILE A 503 7.86 6.23 22.37
N SER A 504 7.80 5.00 22.87
CA SER A 504 7.29 4.74 24.22
C SER A 504 8.34 4.88 25.34
N GLY A 505 9.07 6.00 25.38
CA GLY A 505 9.69 6.45 26.64
C GLY A 505 8.66 6.60 27.79
N LYS A 506 7.36 6.55 27.48
CA LYS A 506 6.23 6.35 28.38
C LYS A 506 5.27 5.32 27.79
N ASP A 507 4.65 4.52 28.66
CA ASP A 507 3.60 3.52 28.37
C ASP A 507 2.54 4.07 27.40
N SER A 508 2.62 3.74 26.12
CA SER A 508 1.55 4.03 25.16
C SER A 508 0.51 2.92 25.26
N ASN A 509 -0.66 3.24 25.83
CA ASN A 509 -2.00 2.60 25.89
C ASN A 509 -2.20 1.07 25.90
N ASN A 510 -1.17 0.25 25.68
CA ASN A 510 -1.01 -1.16 26.04
C ASN A 510 0.36 -1.47 26.73
N GLY A 511 1.24 -0.47 26.93
CA GLY A 511 2.32 -0.50 27.96
C GLY A 511 3.44 -1.53 27.82
N LYS A 512 3.88 -1.90 26.61
CA LYS A 512 4.89 -2.97 26.40
C LYS A 512 6.02 -2.67 25.40
N GLY A 513 6.27 -1.42 25.02
CA GLY A 513 7.50 -1.12 24.26
C GLY A 513 8.73 -1.29 25.15
N LEU A 514 9.70 -2.11 24.73
CA LEU A 514 10.96 -2.29 25.47
C LEU A 514 11.75 -0.98 25.53
N LYS A 515 12.35 -0.65 26.67
CA LYS A 515 13.29 0.48 26.77
C LYS A 515 14.57 0.15 26.02
N ILE A 516 15.38 1.17 25.70
CA ILE A 516 16.68 0.97 25.05
C ILE A 516 17.54 -0.06 25.79
N ASP A 517 17.69 0.07 27.11
CA ASP A 517 18.49 -0.88 27.90
C ASP A 517 17.89 -2.29 27.90
N ASP A 518 16.56 -2.42 27.84
CA ASP A 518 15.89 -3.71 27.74
C ASP A 518 16.14 -4.35 26.37
N MET A 519 16.08 -3.56 25.29
CA MET A 519 16.41 -3.99 23.93
C MET A 519 17.87 -4.42 23.82
N VAL A 520 18.80 -3.63 24.35
CA VAL A 520 20.23 -3.96 24.37
C VAL A 520 20.46 -5.27 25.12
N ARG A 521 19.85 -5.45 26.31
CA ARG A 521 19.94 -6.72 27.06
C ARG A 521 19.35 -7.89 26.31
N LEU A 522 18.18 -7.72 25.69
CA LEU A 522 17.52 -8.77 24.91
C LEU A 522 18.42 -9.27 23.77
N VAL A 523 19.05 -8.34 23.04
CA VAL A 523 19.94 -8.68 21.93
C VAL A 523 21.26 -9.28 22.44
N ALA A 524 21.85 -8.71 23.50
CA ALA A 524 23.09 -9.21 24.09
C ALA A 524 22.97 -10.63 24.68
N GLN A 525 21.75 -11.05 25.04
CA GLN A 525 21.46 -12.39 25.55
C GLN A 525 21.28 -13.45 24.46
N GLN A 526 21.27 -13.05 23.17
CA GLN A 526 21.15 -14.02 22.10
C GLN A 526 22.42 -14.90 22.01
N PRO A 527 22.29 -16.19 21.66
CA PRO A 527 23.45 -17.06 21.52
C PRO A 527 24.42 -16.54 20.46
N ALA A 528 25.72 -16.69 20.69
CA ALA A 528 26.75 -16.42 19.68
C ALA A 528 26.49 -17.20 18.38
N GLY A 529 26.75 -16.56 17.24
CA GLY A 529 26.48 -17.07 15.90
C GLY A 529 25.01 -16.96 15.48
N SER A 530 24.15 -16.32 16.28
CA SER A 530 22.77 -16.04 15.90
C SER A 530 22.65 -14.85 14.94
N LEU A 531 21.68 -14.94 14.03
CA LEU A 531 21.31 -13.90 13.10
C LEU A 531 19.84 -13.59 13.34
N ASN A 532 19.54 -12.34 13.66
CA ASN A 532 18.22 -11.94 14.14
C ASN A 532 17.78 -10.63 13.46
N PHE A 533 16.49 -10.32 13.55
CA PHE A 533 16.03 -8.98 13.21
C PHE A 533 15.00 -8.46 14.21
N ILE A 534 14.98 -7.14 14.35
CA ILE A 534 13.99 -6.39 15.13
C ILE A 534 12.99 -5.79 14.14
N TYR A 535 11.70 -5.99 14.39
CA TYR A 535 10.61 -5.39 13.61
C TYR A 535 10.09 -4.16 14.34
N ASP A 536 10.27 -2.98 13.77
CA ASP A 536 10.01 -1.71 14.45
C ASP A 536 8.80 -0.98 13.88
N ILE A 537 7.83 -0.72 14.76
CA ILE A 537 6.50 -0.23 14.44
C ILE A 537 6.56 1.23 13.96
N SER A 538 6.21 1.43 12.70
CA SER A 538 6.40 2.70 11.98
C SER A 538 5.70 3.91 12.58
N TRP A 539 4.57 3.68 13.26
CA TRP A 539 3.81 4.71 13.98
C TRP A 539 4.65 5.41 15.04
N GLY A 540 5.63 4.67 15.58
CA GLY A 540 6.48 4.99 16.71
C GLY A 540 7.84 5.57 16.37
N ILE A 541 8.24 5.70 15.10
CA ILE A 541 9.66 5.93 14.79
C ILE A 541 10.16 7.30 15.25
N ASN A 542 11.33 7.29 15.89
CA ASN A 542 12.14 8.48 16.09
C ASN A 542 13.60 8.18 15.75
N PRO A 543 14.17 8.77 14.67
CA PRO A 543 15.55 8.53 14.27
C PRO A 543 16.58 8.77 15.40
N LEU A 544 16.34 9.74 16.28
CA LEU A 544 17.24 10.02 17.41
C LEU A 544 17.21 8.94 18.49
N ILE A 545 16.08 8.24 18.65
CA ILE A 545 15.96 7.15 19.63
C ILE A 545 16.71 5.92 19.12
N PHE A 546 16.56 5.61 17.83
CA PHE A 546 17.33 4.55 17.19
C PHE A 546 18.85 4.79 17.25
N ASP A 547 19.30 6.02 17.02
CA ASP A 547 20.72 6.36 17.15
C ASP A 547 21.25 6.18 18.58
N LYS A 548 20.45 6.51 19.59
CA LYS A 548 20.79 6.24 21.00
C LYS A 548 20.85 4.73 21.28
N TYR A 549 19.93 3.95 20.72
CA TYR A 549 19.95 2.50 20.83
C TYR A 549 21.20 1.91 20.20
N ALA A 550 21.55 2.30 18.97
CA ALA A 550 22.75 1.81 18.29
C ALA A 550 24.03 2.14 19.08
N ALA A 551 24.13 3.36 19.64
CA ALA A 551 25.25 3.74 20.49
C ALA A 551 25.31 2.93 21.79
N ALA A 552 24.16 2.71 22.44
CA ALA A 552 24.07 1.90 23.66
C ALA A 552 24.44 0.43 23.39
N LEU A 553 23.98 -0.13 22.27
CA LEU A 553 24.30 -1.49 21.85
C LEU A 553 25.81 -1.66 21.64
N ALA A 554 26.44 -0.76 20.89
CA ALA A 554 27.88 -0.78 20.66
C ALA A 554 28.71 -0.65 21.96
N ALA A 555 28.23 0.15 22.92
CA ALA A 555 28.93 0.36 24.19
C ALA A 555 28.75 -0.78 25.20
N GLN A 556 27.55 -1.36 25.28
CA GLN A 556 27.20 -2.33 26.32
C GLN A 556 27.29 -3.79 25.86
N ALA A 557 27.25 -4.04 24.55
CA ALA A 557 27.23 -5.37 23.95
C ALA A 557 28.22 -5.46 22.76
N PRO A 558 29.54 -5.38 23.00
CA PRO A 558 30.56 -5.35 21.94
C PRO A 558 30.63 -6.62 21.08
N ASP A 559 29.95 -7.71 21.48
CA ASP A 559 29.81 -8.94 20.70
C ASP A 559 28.57 -8.98 19.80
N VAL A 560 27.82 -7.88 19.78
CA VAL A 560 26.68 -7.69 18.88
C VAL A 560 27.08 -6.74 17.75
N GLU A 561 26.78 -7.13 16.51
CA GLU A 561 26.93 -6.32 15.31
C GLU A 561 25.54 -5.91 14.80
N LEU A 562 25.27 -4.60 14.78
CA LEU A 562 24.10 -4.03 14.11
C LEU A 562 24.42 -3.90 12.61
N VAL A 563 23.71 -4.65 11.78
CA VAL A 563 24.00 -4.80 10.35
C VAL A 563 22.81 -4.41 9.48
N ASP A 564 23.08 -4.10 8.21
CA ASP A 564 22.04 -3.96 7.20
C ASP A 564 21.34 -5.31 6.97
N HIS A 565 20.06 -5.28 6.59
CA HIS A 565 19.32 -6.52 6.32
C HIS A 565 19.95 -7.36 5.19
N ARG A 566 20.55 -6.72 4.18
CA ARG A 566 21.24 -7.39 3.07
C ARG A 566 22.53 -8.05 3.53
N THR A 567 23.24 -7.40 4.46
CA THR A 567 24.39 -8.01 5.12
C THR A 567 23.97 -9.19 6.00
N LEU A 568 22.85 -9.09 6.73
CA LEU A 568 22.31 -10.23 7.49
C LEU A 568 22.01 -11.43 6.58
N ILE A 569 21.41 -11.19 5.40
CA ILE A 569 21.14 -12.23 4.38
C ILE A 569 22.45 -12.88 3.93
N ARG A 570 23.45 -12.09 3.54
CA ARG A 570 24.75 -12.57 3.09
C ARG A 570 25.46 -13.40 4.17
N LEU A 571 25.44 -12.95 5.42
CA LEU A 571 26.02 -13.69 6.56
C LEU A 571 25.31 -15.02 6.80
N ALA A 572 23.98 -15.07 6.68
CA ALA A 572 23.25 -16.33 6.76
C ALA A 572 23.62 -17.27 5.60
N ARG A 573 23.72 -16.75 4.38
CA ARG A 573 24.15 -17.53 3.21
C ARG A 573 25.54 -18.13 3.39
N GLN A 574 26.49 -17.34 3.89
CA GLN A 574 27.84 -17.81 4.26
C GLN A 574 27.80 -18.91 5.32
N LYS A 575 27.09 -18.68 6.44
CA LYS A 575 26.94 -19.66 7.53
C LYS A 575 26.40 -21.00 7.05
N HIS A 576 25.49 -20.97 6.07
CA HIS A 576 24.79 -22.15 5.55
C HIS A 576 25.34 -22.67 4.22
N GLY A 577 26.45 -22.13 3.72
CA GLY A 577 27.08 -22.56 2.46
C GLY A 577 26.17 -22.42 1.23
N LEU A 578 25.39 -21.33 1.17
CA LEU A 578 24.59 -20.98 -0.01
C LEU A 578 25.43 -20.14 -0.98
N GLN A 579 25.28 -20.36 -2.28
CA GLN A 579 25.83 -19.46 -3.32
C GLN A 579 25.12 -18.12 -3.26
N ASP A 580 25.76 -17.01 -3.63
CA ASP A 580 25.15 -15.68 -3.66
C ASP A 580 24.13 -15.50 -4.80
#